data_AF-A0A1B7WZI8-F1
#
_entry.id   AF-A0A1B7WZI8-F1
#
_cell.length_a   1.000
_cell.length_b   1.000
_cell.length_c   1.000
_cell.angle_alpha   90.00
_cell.angle_beta   90.00
_cell.angle_gamma   90.00
#
_symmetry.space_group_name_H-M   'P 1'
#
loop_
_entity.id
_entity.type
_entity.pdbx_description
1 polymer ?
#
loop_
_entity_poly.entity_id
_entity_poly.type
_entity_poly.pdbx_seq_one_letter_code
_entity_poly.pdbx_strand_id
1 'polypeptide(L)'
;MDAKELLRRYANGETKLINANLNGVNLLNADLIGIGLNKANLSYAILAFTYLSQAILNHANLTRANLSGANLTQASLESANLNNANLHGATLQNANLRNADLTWADLLDTNLMGADLRGADLSGANLTGSCLRGANLRKEQGFHSTTLRAANLYKADLRGANLTGADLARVNLSGANLSESMLRGADLSGANLSGAILEGATLTQTNLQGANLNGANLINAKLKESNLSEAELIGANLHGAIMPEAILIKAKMNRVDLSFARLSKVNLSRANLREANLTEANLIDACLAMTDLTNANLTQVNLLRAEISTANLIGANLYEAVMPDGTIY
;
A
#
# COMPACT_ATOMS: atom_id res chain seq x y z
N MET A 1 3.15 4.74 39.39
CA MET A 1 2.52 3.54 39.95
C MET A 1 3.34 2.35 39.49
N ASP A 2 3.65 1.40 40.37
CA ASP A 2 4.38 0.20 39.98
C ASP A 2 3.43 -0.91 39.47
N ALA A 3 4.02 -2.01 38.98
CA ALA A 3 3.26 -3.12 38.43
C ALA A 3 2.38 -3.81 39.49
N LYS A 4 2.88 -3.99 40.71
CA LYS A 4 2.15 -4.67 41.78
C LYS A 4 0.90 -3.90 42.16
N GLU A 5 1.02 -2.59 42.29
CA GLU A 5 -0.10 -1.72 42.61
C GLU A 5 -1.13 -1.67 41.49
N LEU A 6 -0.70 -1.58 40.23
CA LEU A 6 -1.62 -1.66 39.08
C LEU A 6 -2.41 -2.97 39.08
N LEU A 7 -1.71 -4.10 39.20
CA LEU A 7 -2.32 -5.44 39.16
C LEU A 7 -3.28 -5.65 40.33
N ARG A 8 -2.91 -5.17 41.52
CA ARG A 8 -3.79 -5.23 42.70
C ARG A 8 -5.07 -4.41 42.50
N ARG A 9 -4.96 -3.19 41.96
CA ARG A 9 -6.13 -2.34 41.67
C ARG A 9 -7.03 -2.97 40.61
N TYR A 10 -6.44 -3.47 39.53
CA TYR A 10 -7.17 -4.15 38.46
C TYR A 10 -7.89 -5.41 38.98
N ALA A 11 -7.22 -6.25 39.76
CA ALA A 11 -7.82 -7.43 40.39
C ALA A 11 -8.97 -7.10 41.36
N ASN A 12 -8.96 -5.90 41.95
CA ASN A 12 -10.03 -5.39 42.79
C ASN A 12 -11.17 -4.71 41.99
N GLY A 13 -11.17 -4.84 40.66
CA GLY A 13 -12.22 -4.33 39.77
C GLY A 13 -12.00 -2.90 39.30
N GLU A 14 -10.87 -2.27 39.63
CA GLU A 14 -10.56 -0.93 39.13
C GLU A 14 -9.98 -1.01 37.71
N THR A 15 -10.83 -0.79 36.72
CA THR A 15 -10.46 -0.89 35.30
C THR A 15 -10.13 0.45 34.65
N LYS A 16 -10.44 1.59 35.27
CA LYS A 16 -10.21 2.93 34.70
C LYS A 16 -9.06 3.66 35.41
N LEU A 17 -7.86 3.51 34.88
CA LEU A 17 -6.61 4.09 35.40
C LEU A 17 -6.10 5.21 34.47
N ILE A 18 -6.95 6.22 34.26
CA ILE A 18 -6.70 7.36 33.37
C ILE A 18 -5.52 8.19 33.89
N ASN A 19 -4.66 8.71 32.99
CA ASN A 19 -3.47 9.51 33.31
C ASN A 19 -2.45 8.79 34.23
N ALA A 20 -2.53 7.47 34.39
CA ALA A 20 -1.59 6.74 35.24
C ALA A 20 -0.16 6.90 34.71
N ASN A 21 0.79 7.20 35.61
CA ASN A 21 2.21 7.15 35.28
C ASN A 21 2.75 5.73 35.52
N LEU A 22 3.03 5.05 34.42
CA LEU A 22 3.46 3.65 34.28
C LEU A 22 4.71 3.55 33.41
N ASN A 23 5.51 4.62 33.37
CA ASN A 23 6.77 4.64 32.63
C ASN A 23 7.68 3.49 33.10
N GLY A 24 8.21 2.73 32.14
CA GLY A 24 9.11 1.62 32.43
C GLY A 24 8.48 0.45 33.20
N VAL A 25 7.15 0.43 33.39
CA VAL A 25 6.50 -0.64 34.15
C VAL A 25 6.69 -1.99 33.47
N ASN A 26 6.91 -3.05 34.24
CA ASN A 26 6.95 -4.41 33.72
C ASN A 26 5.61 -5.12 33.98
N LEU A 27 4.88 -5.37 32.90
CA LEU A 27 3.58 -6.04 32.86
C LEU A 27 3.61 -7.21 31.86
N LEU A 28 4.78 -7.81 31.65
CA LEU A 28 4.98 -9.01 30.84
C LEU A 28 3.94 -10.08 31.20
N ASN A 29 3.26 -10.62 30.19
CA ASN A 29 2.20 -11.64 30.33
C ASN A 29 0.99 -11.25 31.21
N ALA A 30 0.85 -9.99 31.63
CA ALA A 30 -0.27 -9.59 32.46
C ALA A 30 -1.61 -9.72 31.71
N ASP A 31 -2.66 -10.11 32.42
CA ASP A 31 -4.03 -10.08 31.92
C ASP A 31 -4.69 -8.75 32.31
N LEU A 32 -4.92 -7.90 31.31
CA LEU A 32 -5.43 -6.54 31.46
C LEU A 32 -6.52 -6.26 30.41
N ILE A 33 -7.32 -7.28 30.08
CA ILE A 33 -8.41 -7.17 29.11
C ILE A 33 -9.36 -6.02 29.50
N GLY A 34 -9.69 -5.16 28.53
CA GLY A 34 -10.61 -4.05 28.74
C GLY A 34 -10.10 -2.92 29.64
N ILE A 35 -8.83 -2.94 30.07
CA ILE A 35 -8.29 -1.90 30.93
C ILE A 35 -8.33 -0.53 30.25
N GLY A 36 -8.78 0.49 30.98
CA GLY A 36 -8.79 1.88 30.55
C GLY A 36 -7.55 2.61 31.03
N LEU A 37 -6.58 2.81 30.14
CA LEU A 37 -5.31 3.51 30.35
C LEU A 37 -5.23 4.78 29.47
N ASN A 38 -6.36 5.45 29.25
CA ASN A 38 -6.42 6.70 28.50
C ASN A 38 -5.42 7.71 29.05
N LYS A 39 -4.64 8.34 28.16
CA LYS A 39 -3.61 9.35 28.51
C LYS A 39 -2.55 8.86 29.50
N ALA A 40 -2.45 7.55 29.76
CA ALA A 40 -1.44 7.00 30.63
C ALA A 40 -0.05 7.18 30.00
N ASN A 41 0.95 7.38 30.84
CA ASN A 41 2.35 7.31 30.41
C ASN A 41 2.85 5.88 30.57
N LEU A 42 2.92 5.14 29.48
CA LEU A 42 3.45 3.78 29.34
C LEU A 42 4.77 3.76 28.54
N SER A 43 5.43 4.91 28.40
CA SER A 43 6.71 4.97 27.68
C SER A 43 7.72 4.01 28.31
N TYR A 44 8.49 3.31 27.49
CA TYR A 44 9.43 2.26 27.91
C TYR A 44 8.82 1.09 28.70
N ALA A 45 7.49 0.97 28.79
CA ALA A 45 6.87 -0.16 29.49
C ALA A 45 7.16 -1.48 28.78
N ILE A 46 7.31 -2.55 29.56
CA ILE A 46 7.41 -3.93 29.08
C ILE A 46 6.01 -4.53 29.17
N LEU A 47 5.36 -4.62 28.01
CA LEU A 47 4.01 -5.13 27.77
C LEU A 47 4.03 -6.34 26.81
N ALA A 48 5.18 -7.01 26.70
CA ALA A 48 5.31 -8.16 25.81
C ALA A 48 4.36 -9.29 26.27
N PHE A 49 3.67 -9.90 25.31
CA PHE A 49 2.67 -10.96 25.55
C PHE A 49 1.55 -10.60 26.53
N THR A 50 1.36 -9.31 26.85
CA THR A 50 0.26 -8.84 27.70
C THR A 50 -1.07 -8.98 26.96
N TYR A 51 -2.12 -9.39 27.67
CA TYR A 51 -3.48 -9.44 27.15
C TYR A 51 -4.15 -8.09 27.35
N LEU A 52 -4.23 -7.31 26.28
CA LEU A 52 -4.81 -5.97 26.22
C LEU A 52 -6.00 -5.91 25.25
N SER A 53 -6.67 -7.04 25.02
CA SER A 53 -7.84 -7.07 24.15
C SER A 53 -8.89 -6.09 24.68
N GLN A 54 -9.48 -5.29 23.80
CA GLN A 54 -10.45 -4.24 24.15
C GLN A 54 -9.93 -3.16 25.12
N ALA A 55 -8.62 -3.09 25.38
CA ALA A 55 -8.05 -2.03 26.21
C ALA A 55 -8.29 -0.65 25.59
N ILE A 56 -8.49 0.36 26.43
CA ILE A 56 -8.70 1.74 26.02
C ILE A 56 -7.43 2.55 26.35
N LEU A 57 -6.59 2.73 25.35
CA LEU A 57 -5.27 3.37 25.37
C LEU A 57 -5.25 4.70 24.59
N ASN A 58 -6.42 5.35 24.42
CA ASN A 58 -6.50 6.58 23.65
C ASN A 58 -5.59 7.66 24.26
N HIS A 59 -4.84 8.34 23.40
CA HIS A 59 -3.84 9.36 23.78
C HIS A 59 -2.77 8.86 24.76
N ALA A 60 -2.61 7.55 24.96
CA ALA A 60 -1.55 7.03 25.81
C ALA A 60 -0.19 7.27 25.16
N ASN A 61 0.81 7.54 26.00
CA ASN A 61 2.21 7.57 25.57
C ASN A 61 2.78 6.16 25.71
N LEU A 62 3.00 5.47 24.60
CA LEU A 62 3.62 4.16 24.45
C LEU A 62 4.98 4.25 23.72
N THR A 63 5.59 5.44 23.69
CA THR A 63 6.89 5.64 23.04
C THR A 63 7.91 4.65 23.58
N ARG A 64 8.58 3.92 22.69
CA ARG A 64 9.58 2.88 23.03
C ARG A 64 9.07 1.78 23.97
N ALA A 65 7.76 1.59 24.10
CA ALA A 65 7.21 0.45 24.82
C ALA A 65 7.50 -0.85 24.06
N ASN A 66 7.71 -1.94 24.79
CA ASN A 66 7.79 -3.27 24.23
C ASN A 66 6.42 -3.95 24.32
N LEU A 67 5.70 -4.01 23.21
CA LEU A 67 4.40 -4.68 23.01
C LEU A 67 4.56 -5.96 22.17
N SER A 68 5.76 -6.54 22.07
CA SER A 68 5.97 -7.72 21.22
C SER A 68 5.07 -8.88 21.65
N GLY A 69 4.38 -9.48 20.69
CA GLY A 69 3.41 -10.55 20.93
C GLY A 69 2.20 -10.17 21.79
N ALA A 70 2.00 -8.89 22.13
CA ALA A 70 0.84 -8.44 22.91
C ALA A 70 -0.46 -8.65 22.12
N ASN A 71 -1.54 -8.99 22.83
CA ASN A 71 -2.87 -9.08 22.24
C ASN A 71 -3.63 -7.77 22.46
N LEU A 72 -3.74 -6.95 21.42
CA LEU A 72 -4.44 -5.68 21.35
C LEU A 72 -5.69 -5.76 20.45
N THR A 73 -6.26 -6.97 20.29
CA THR A 73 -7.46 -7.18 19.49
C THR A 73 -8.58 -6.26 19.97
N GLN A 74 -9.18 -5.48 19.06
CA GLN A 74 -10.23 -4.49 19.34
C GLN A 74 -9.83 -3.41 20.37
N ALA A 75 -8.54 -3.23 20.65
CA ALA A 75 -8.08 -2.14 21.51
C ALA A 75 -8.31 -0.78 20.83
N SER A 76 -8.56 0.24 21.64
CA SER A 76 -8.63 1.62 21.19
C SER A 76 -7.31 2.33 21.51
N LEU A 77 -6.56 2.67 20.47
CA LEU A 77 -5.26 3.36 20.48
C LEU A 77 -5.36 4.70 19.74
N GLU A 78 -6.55 5.31 19.73
CA GLU A 78 -6.78 6.56 19.00
C GLU A 78 -5.84 7.64 19.54
N SER A 79 -5.10 8.28 18.62
CA SER A 79 -4.12 9.32 18.92
C SER A 79 -3.05 8.90 19.95
N ALA A 80 -2.81 7.59 20.12
CA ALA A 80 -1.73 7.10 20.98
C ALA A 80 -0.37 7.38 20.32
N ASN A 81 0.65 7.63 21.14
CA ASN A 81 2.02 7.75 20.67
C ASN A 81 2.75 6.41 20.84
N LEU A 82 2.96 5.71 19.73
CA LEU A 82 3.69 4.44 19.60
C LEU A 82 5.04 4.65 18.89
N ASN A 83 5.59 5.87 18.87
CA ASN A 83 6.86 6.16 18.24
C ASN A 83 7.96 5.23 18.78
N ASN A 84 8.71 4.59 17.88
CA ASN A 84 9.76 3.61 18.21
C ASN A 84 9.29 2.45 19.12
N ALA A 85 8.00 2.15 19.21
CA ALA A 85 7.51 1.00 19.97
C ALA A 85 7.82 -0.31 19.24
N ASN A 86 8.05 -1.38 19.99
CA ASN A 86 8.17 -2.74 19.44
C ASN A 86 6.80 -3.43 19.50
N LEU A 87 6.18 -3.68 18.35
CA LEU A 87 4.93 -4.42 18.18
C LEU A 87 5.14 -5.72 17.38
N HIS A 88 6.37 -6.23 17.32
CA HIS A 88 6.69 -7.46 16.59
C HIS A 88 5.75 -8.60 17.00
N GLY A 89 5.06 -9.20 16.04
CA GLY A 89 4.14 -10.32 16.26
C GLY A 89 2.90 -9.99 17.09
N ALA A 90 2.66 -8.72 17.43
CA ALA A 90 1.47 -8.31 18.18
C ALA A 90 0.19 -8.52 17.35
N THR A 91 -0.94 -8.71 18.03
CA THR A 91 -2.26 -8.83 17.38
C THR A 91 -3.06 -7.55 17.61
N LEU A 92 -3.28 -6.77 16.57
CA LEU A 92 -4.07 -5.54 16.54
C LEU A 92 -5.32 -5.68 15.64
N GLN A 93 -5.86 -6.90 15.54
CA GLN A 93 -7.05 -7.15 14.73
C GLN A 93 -8.20 -6.24 15.17
N ASN A 94 -8.81 -5.53 14.21
CA ASN A 94 -9.90 -4.60 14.44
C ASN A 94 -9.60 -3.50 15.49
N ALA A 95 -8.32 -3.21 15.77
CA ALA A 95 -7.94 -2.14 16.67
C ALA A 95 -8.21 -0.77 16.03
N ASN A 96 -8.55 0.22 16.86
CA ASN A 96 -8.67 1.61 16.43
C ASN A 96 -7.32 2.32 16.65
N LEU A 97 -6.59 2.60 15.57
CA LEU A 97 -5.31 3.30 15.54
C LEU A 97 -5.44 4.67 14.86
N ARG A 98 -6.64 5.24 14.80
CA ARG A 98 -6.87 6.55 14.17
C ARG A 98 -5.94 7.60 14.75
N ASN A 99 -5.27 8.35 13.89
CA ASN A 99 -4.33 9.41 14.27
C ASN A 99 -3.17 8.97 15.20
N ALA A 100 -2.91 7.67 15.34
CA ALA A 100 -1.80 7.18 16.14
C ALA A 100 -0.45 7.51 15.48
N ASP A 101 0.55 7.84 16.29
CA ASP A 101 1.93 8.00 15.84
C ASP A 101 2.65 6.65 15.97
N LEU A 102 2.87 5.97 14.85
CA LEU A 102 3.59 4.70 14.72
C LEU A 102 4.96 4.91 14.05
N THR A 103 5.48 6.13 14.02
CA THR A 103 6.73 6.41 13.33
C THR A 103 7.87 5.58 13.91
N TRP A 104 8.65 4.97 13.03
CA TRP A 104 9.77 4.08 13.41
C TRP A 104 9.39 2.88 14.30
N ALA A 105 8.10 2.54 14.42
CA ALA A 105 7.67 1.36 15.16
C ALA A 105 8.09 0.07 14.43
N ASP A 106 8.39 -0.97 15.20
CA ASP A 106 8.63 -2.31 14.67
C ASP A 106 7.32 -3.09 14.67
N LEU A 107 6.72 -3.26 13.49
CA LEU A 107 5.47 -3.98 13.22
C LEU A 107 5.74 -5.26 12.40
N LEU A 108 6.95 -5.84 12.52
CA LEU A 108 7.32 -7.09 11.88
C LEU A 108 6.31 -8.19 12.26
N ASP A 109 5.74 -8.87 11.27
CA ASP A 109 4.77 -9.96 11.43
C ASP A 109 3.53 -9.62 12.29
N THR A 110 3.22 -8.33 12.45
CA THR A 110 2.05 -7.87 13.22
C THR A 110 0.75 -8.16 12.46
N ASN A 111 -0.30 -8.51 13.20
CA ASN A 111 -1.64 -8.72 12.64
C ASN A 111 -2.52 -7.47 12.81
N LEU A 112 -2.69 -6.70 11.73
CA LEU A 112 -3.50 -5.48 11.62
C LEU A 112 -4.80 -5.72 10.82
N MET A 113 -5.27 -6.96 10.71
CA MET A 113 -6.48 -7.27 9.93
C MET A 113 -7.67 -6.44 10.43
N GLY A 114 -8.32 -5.73 9.50
CA GLY A 114 -9.48 -4.88 9.79
C GLY A 114 -9.18 -3.67 10.69
N ALA A 115 -7.92 -3.40 11.02
CA ALA A 115 -7.57 -2.26 11.86
C ALA A 115 -7.91 -0.93 11.18
N ASP A 116 -8.28 0.06 11.98
CA ASP A 116 -8.55 1.42 11.52
C ASP A 116 -7.33 2.31 11.73
N LEU A 117 -6.62 2.62 10.66
CA LEU A 117 -5.38 3.39 10.62
C LEU A 117 -5.59 4.78 10.02
N ARG A 118 -6.84 5.25 9.88
CA ARG A 118 -7.13 6.56 9.26
C ARG A 118 -6.38 7.68 10.00
N GLY A 119 -5.53 8.39 9.26
CA GLY A 119 -4.74 9.51 9.77
C GLY A 119 -3.53 9.11 10.63
N ALA A 120 -3.22 7.82 10.75
CA ALA A 120 -2.03 7.35 11.46
C ALA A 120 -0.74 7.72 10.70
N ASP A 121 0.34 7.93 11.45
CA ASP A 121 1.67 8.14 10.89
C ASP A 121 2.53 6.88 11.07
N LEU A 122 2.75 6.14 9.98
CA LEU A 122 3.61 4.95 9.95
C LEU A 122 4.95 5.24 9.24
N SER A 123 5.37 6.50 9.15
CA SER A 123 6.59 6.87 8.43
C SER A 123 7.81 6.16 9.02
N GLY A 124 8.58 5.49 8.15
CA GLY A 124 9.77 4.72 8.54
C GLY A 124 9.50 3.45 9.38
N ALA A 125 8.24 3.06 9.61
CA ALA A 125 7.92 1.86 10.36
C ALA A 125 8.31 0.58 9.60
N ASN A 126 8.63 -0.49 10.32
CA ASN A 126 8.91 -1.80 9.75
C ASN A 126 7.65 -2.67 9.80
N LEU A 127 6.96 -2.86 8.68
CA LEU A 127 5.76 -3.69 8.53
C LEU A 127 6.05 -4.98 7.74
N THR A 128 7.30 -5.42 7.69
CA THR A 128 7.69 -6.62 6.94
C THR A 128 6.85 -7.82 7.37
N GLY A 129 6.25 -8.54 6.41
CA GLY A 129 5.43 -9.74 6.68
C GLY A 129 4.11 -9.49 7.41
N SER A 130 3.77 -8.25 7.74
CA SER A 130 2.53 -7.94 8.48
C SER A 130 1.26 -8.20 7.66
N CYS A 131 0.15 -8.44 8.37
CA CYS A 131 -1.16 -8.69 7.78
C CYS A 131 -2.07 -7.47 7.95
N LEU A 132 -2.33 -6.72 6.88
CA LEU A 132 -3.22 -5.55 6.83
C LEU A 132 -4.51 -5.84 6.03
N ARG A 133 -4.93 -7.10 5.93
CA ARG A 133 -6.13 -7.46 5.15
C ARG A 133 -7.35 -6.67 5.61
N GLY A 134 -8.01 -5.99 4.67
CA GLY A 134 -9.17 -5.14 4.94
C GLY A 134 -8.92 -3.95 5.88
N ALA A 135 -7.66 -3.63 6.21
CA ALA A 135 -7.35 -2.47 7.04
C ALA A 135 -7.80 -1.17 6.36
N ASN A 136 -8.18 -0.18 7.15
CA ASN A 136 -8.70 1.07 6.66
C ASN A 136 -7.68 2.20 6.87
N LEU A 137 -7.03 2.62 5.79
CA LEU A 137 -6.02 3.68 5.76
C LEU A 137 -6.49 4.90 4.95
N ARG A 138 -7.78 4.95 4.57
CA ARG A 138 -8.29 5.98 3.64
C ARG A 138 -8.14 7.38 4.22
N LYS A 139 -7.82 8.34 3.35
CA LYS A 139 -7.92 9.76 3.68
C LYS A 139 -9.36 10.14 4.02
N GLU A 140 -9.52 10.96 5.04
CA GLU A 140 -10.79 11.58 5.42
C GLU A 140 -10.71 13.09 5.27
N GLN A 141 -11.84 13.72 4.93
CA GLN A 141 -11.93 15.18 4.90
C GLN A 141 -11.76 15.72 6.32
N GLY A 142 -10.91 16.74 6.47
CA GLY A 142 -10.63 17.37 7.77
C GLY A 142 -9.61 16.64 8.66
N PHE A 143 -9.04 15.52 8.21
CA PHE A 143 -7.97 14.81 8.91
C PHE A 143 -6.69 14.77 8.06
N HIS A 144 -5.55 14.57 8.72
CA HIS A 144 -4.31 14.25 8.02
C HIS A 144 -4.47 12.94 7.25
N SER A 145 -3.82 12.84 6.08
CA SER A 145 -3.78 11.57 5.38
C SER A 145 -2.94 10.57 6.16
N THR A 146 -3.30 9.29 6.09
CA THR A 146 -2.42 8.22 6.58
C THR A 146 -1.13 8.26 5.77
N THR A 147 0.01 8.28 6.45
CA THR A 147 1.35 8.29 5.82
C THR A 147 2.10 7.01 6.14
N LEU A 148 2.66 6.40 5.10
CA LEU A 148 3.56 5.24 5.15
C LEU A 148 4.88 5.58 4.43
N ARG A 149 5.23 6.88 4.37
CA ARG A 149 6.43 7.34 3.66
C ARG A 149 7.67 6.60 4.16
N ALA A 150 8.42 6.03 3.23
CA ALA A 150 9.61 5.25 3.52
C ALA A 150 9.42 4.08 4.51
N ALA A 151 8.18 3.64 4.76
CA ALA A 151 7.91 2.44 5.55
C ALA A 151 8.32 1.19 4.75
N ASN A 152 8.60 0.10 5.49
CA ASN A 152 8.95 -1.17 4.89
C ASN A 152 7.79 -2.17 4.99
N LEU A 153 7.06 -2.38 3.90
CA LEU A 153 5.98 -3.36 3.75
C LEU A 153 6.42 -4.56 2.90
N TYR A 154 7.70 -4.92 2.91
CA TYR A 154 8.20 -6.10 2.20
C TYR A 154 7.37 -7.34 2.55
N LYS A 155 6.80 -8.00 1.52
CA LYS A 155 5.93 -9.18 1.67
C LYS A 155 4.72 -9.01 2.59
N ALA A 156 4.30 -7.78 2.89
CA ALA A 156 3.09 -7.55 3.66
C ALA A 156 1.83 -7.99 2.87
N ASP A 157 0.78 -8.38 3.59
CA ASP A 157 -0.51 -8.75 3.03
C ASP A 157 -1.53 -7.63 3.21
N LEU A 158 -1.77 -6.86 2.14
CA LEU A 158 -2.71 -5.73 2.07
C LEU A 158 -3.97 -6.07 1.27
N ARG A 159 -4.33 -7.35 1.13
CA ARG A 159 -5.53 -7.74 0.35
C ARG A 159 -6.78 -7.01 0.82
N GLY A 160 -7.46 -6.35 -0.11
CA GLY A 160 -8.68 -5.58 0.17
C GLY A 160 -8.49 -4.37 1.09
N ALA A 161 -7.26 -3.97 1.42
CA ALA A 161 -7.01 -2.79 2.24
C ALA A 161 -7.48 -1.51 1.53
N ASN A 162 -8.00 -0.55 2.30
CA ASN A 162 -8.41 0.74 1.78
C ASN A 162 -7.31 1.79 1.99
N LEU A 163 -6.54 2.04 0.94
CA LEU A 163 -5.43 3.00 0.88
C LEU A 163 -5.81 4.27 0.11
N THR A 164 -7.11 4.54 -0.09
CA THR A 164 -7.60 5.67 -0.89
C THR A 164 -7.01 6.99 -0.37
N GLY A 165 -6.24 7.69 -1.19
CA GLY A 165 -5.61 8.97 -0.84
C GLY A 165 -4.45 8.91 0.16
N ALA A 166 -3.97 7.72 0.53
CA ALA A 166 -2.85 7.55 1.44
C ALA A 166 -1.53 8.03 0.81
N ASP A 167 -0.61 8.52 1.64
CA ASP A 167 0.76 8.86 1.23
C ASP A 167 1.66 7.63 1.43
N LEU A 168 2.06 7.01 0.32
CA LEU A 168 2.92 5.84 0.23
C LEU A 168 4.23 6.21 -0.52
N ALA A 169 4.61 7.49 -0.56
CA ALA A 169 5.78 7.91 -1.33
C ALA A 169 7.04 7.20 -0.80
N ARG A 170 7.81 6.62 -1.74
CA ARG A 170 9.05 5.86 -1.46
C ARG A 170 8.89 4.66 -0.51
N VAL A 171 7.67 4.14 -0.35
CA VAL A 171 7.42 2.93 0.45
C VAL A 171 8.07 1.71 -0.21
N ASN A 172 8.53 0.75 0.60
CA ASN A 172 8.92 -0.56 0.08
C ASN A 172 7.74 -1.54 0.16
N LEU A 173 7.12 -1.86 -0.98
CA LEU A 173 6.06 -2.85 -1.16
C LEU A 173 6.55 -4.06 -1.97
N SER A 174 7.86 -4.29 -2.08
CA SER A 174 8.38 -5.40 -2.88
C SER A 174 7.84 -6.75 -2.38
N GLY A 175 7.33 -7.56 -3.31
CA GLY A 175 6.68 -8.83 -3.01
C GLY A 175 5.40 -8.75 -2.17
N ALA A 176 4.87 -7.56 -1.88
CA ALA A 176 3.63 -7.41 -1.11
C ALA A 176 2.41 -7.88 -1.91
N ASN A 177 1.38 -8.34 -1.21
CA ASN A 177 0.10 -8.69 -1.80
C ASN A 177 -0.91 -7.57 -1.60
N LEU A 178 -1.22 -6.83 -2.67
CA LEU A 178 -2.21 -5.76 -2.73
C LEU A 178 -3.44 -6.15 -3.57
N SER A 179 -3.71 -7.44 -3.80
CA SER A 179 -4.88 -7.87 -4.59
C SER A 179 -6.16 -7.23 -4.05
N GLU A 180 -6.97 -6.71 -4.98
CA GLU A 180 -8.26 -6.07 -4.70
C GLU A 180 -8.20 -4.84 -3.75
N SER A 181 -7.01 -4.31 -3.48
CA SER A 181 -6.85 -3.10 -2.66
C SER A 181 -7.41 -1.85 -3.35
N MET A 182 -7.83 -0.87 -2.55
CA MET A 182 -8.31 0.42 -3.04
C MET A 182 -7.22 1.48 -2.87
N LEU A 183 -6.61 1.92 -3.97
CA LEU A 183 -5.49 2.88 -4.00
C LEU A 183 -5.86 4.19 -4.71
N ARG A 184 -7.16 4.46 -4.89
CA ARG A 184 -7.62 5.63 -5.65
C ARG A 184 -7.01 6.92 -5.07
N GLY A 185 -6.34 7.71 -5.90
CA GLY A 185 -5.72 8.98 -5.49
C GLY A 185 -4.56 8.87 -4.52
N ALA A 186 -4.04 7.66 -4.26
CA ALA A 186 -2.88 7.47 -3.39
C ALA A 186 -1.58 7.97 -4.06
N ASP A 187 -0.60 8.37 -3.26
CA ASP A 187 0.73 8.74 -3.74
C ASP A 187 1.72 7.60 -3.53
N LEU A 188 2.10 6.91 -4.60
CA LEU A 188 3.11 5.85 -4.67
C LEU A 188 4.36 6.32 -5.43
N SER A 189 4.62 7.63 -5.50
CA SER A 189 5.78 8.15 -6.21
C SER A 189 7.09 7.61 -5.65
N GLY A 190 7.94 7.08 -6.54
CA GLY A 190 9.20 6.44 -6.20
C GLY A 190 9.07 5.19 -5.30
N ALA A 191 7.88 4.61 -5.14
CA ALA A 191 7.70 3.39 -4.36
C ALA A 191 8.35 2.18 -5.04
N ASN A 192 8.79 1.20 -4.25
CA ASN A 192 9.26 -0.08 -4.75
C ASN A 192 8.13 -1.12 -4.65
N LEU A 193 7.50 -1.45 -5.77
CA LEU A 193 6.50 -2.50 -5.94
C LEU A 193 7.04 -3.71 -6.74
N SER A 194 8.37 -3.90 -6.82
CA SER A 194 8.94 -5.03 -7.57
C SER A 194 8.37 -6.38 -7.08
N GLY A 195 7.88 -7.19 -8.02
CA GLY A 195 7.24 -8.48 -7.74
C GLY A 195 5.97 -8.42 -6.90
N ALA A 196 5.38 -7.25 -6.67
CA ALA A 196 4.14 -7.11 -5.92
C ALA A 196 2.95 -7.69 -6.71
N ILE A 197 1.93 -8.14 -5.99
CA ILE A 197 0.67 -8.65 -6.55
C ILE A 197 -0.39 -7.56 -6.38
N LEU A 198 -0.83 -6.95 -7.48
CA LEU A 198 -1.88 -5.92 -7.56
C LEU A 198 -3.07 -6.39 -8.41
N GLU A 199 -3.29 -7.69 -8.50
CA GLU A 199 -4.40 -8.26 -9.27
C GLU A 199 -5.75 -7.65 -8.83
N GLY A 200 -6.49 -7.09 -9.79
CA GLY A 200 -7.77 -6.44 -9.56
C GLY A 200 -7.73 -5.17 -8.70
N ALA A 201 -6.55 -4.65 -8.34
CA ALA A 201 -6.42 -3.46 -7.51
C ALA A 201 -6.96 -2.20 -8.23
N THR A 202 -7.51 -1.26 -7.45
CA THR A 202 -8.04 0.01 -7.98
C THR A 202 -7.03 1.14 -7.77
N LEU A 203 -6.28 1.47 -8.82
CA LEU A 203 -5.22 2.48 -8.90
C LEU A 203 -5.66 3.75 -9.66
N THR A 204 -6.96 4.05 -9.66
CA THR A 204 -7.50 5.21 -10.37
C THR A 204 -6.93 6.51 -9.80
N GLN A 205 -6.43 7.40 -10.65
CA GLN A 205 -5.82 8.68 -10.24
C GLN A 205 -4.63 8.53 -9.26
N THR A 206 -4.01 7.36 -9.20
CA THR A 206 -2.84 7.12 -8.35
C THR A 206 -1.59 7.73 -8.98
N ASN A 207 -0.73 8.32 -8.15
CA ASN A 207 0.60 8.77 -8.57
C ASN A 207 1.62 7.63 -8.41
N LEU A 208 2.12 7.09 -9.51
CA LEU A 208 3.15 6.04 -9.58
C LEU A 208 4.42 6.56 -10.25
N GLN A 209 4.63 7.88 -10.30
CA GLN A 209 5.77 8.47 -10.99
C GLN A 209 7.09 7.92 -10.43
N GLY A 210 7.95 7.40 -11.31
CA GLY A 210 9.24 6.83 -10.95
C GLY A 210 9.17 5.58 -10.05
N ALA A 211 8.00 4.96 -9.90
CA ALA A 211 7.86 3.73 -9.11
C ALA A 211 8.51 2.54 -9.83
N ASN A 212 9.04 1.59 -9.05
CA ASN A 212 9.55 0.32 -9.56
C ASN A 212 8.47 -0.76 -9.44
N LEU A 213 7.91 -1.20 -10.55
CA LEU A 213 6.93 -2.27 -10.70
C LEU A 213 7.50 -3.46 -11.49
N ASN A 214 8.82 -3.62 -11.55
CA ASN A 214 9.45 -4.71 -12.30
C ASN A 214 8.93 -6.07 -11.83
N GLY A 215 8.45 -6.89 -12.77
CA GLY A 215 7.85 -8.20 -12.50
C GLY A 215 6.57 -8.19 -11.66
N ALA A 216 5.95 -7.03 -11.43
CA ALA A 216 4.69 -6.96 -10.69
C ALA A 216 3.53 -7.58 -11.48
N ASN A 217 2.57 -8.17 -10.77
CA ASN A 217 1.34 -8.69 -11.34
C ASN A 217 0.22 -7.66 -11.18
N LEU A 218 -0.23 -7.05 -12.26
CA LEU A 218 -1.33 -6.08 -12.34
C LEU A 218 -2.49 -6.59 -13.21
N ILE A 219 -2.69 -7.91 -13.30
CA ILE A 219 -3.80 -8.50 -14.04
C ILE A 219 -5.12 -7.83 -13.64
N ASN A 220 -5.89 -7.37 -14.62
CA ASN A 220 -7.19 -6.71 -14.44
C ASN A 220 -7.19 -5.49 -13.50
N ALA A 221 -6.02 -4.89 -13.21
CA ALA A 221 -5.93 -3.71 -12.38
C ALA A 221 -6.56 -2.49 -13.08
N LYS A 222 -7.12 -1.56 -12.28
CA LYS A 222 -7.81 -0.36 -12.79
C LYS A 222 -6.95 0.89 -12.57
N LEU A 223 -6.27 1.37 -13.61
CA LEU A 223 -5.33 2.49 -13.55
C LEU A 223 -5.80 3.74 -14.33
N LYS A 224 -7.12 3.96 -14.47
CA LYS A 224 -7.66 5.16 -15.13
C LYS A 224 -7.03 6.44 -14.56
N GLU A 225 -6.58 7.34 -15.45
CA GLU A 225 -5.99 8.65 -15.08
C GLU A 225 -4.79 8.56 -14.10
N SER A 226 -4.14 7.40 -14.01
CA SER A 226 -2.94 7.26 -13.17
C SER A 226 -1.70 7.85 -13.85
N ASN A 227 -0.73 8.28 -13.04
CA ASN A 227 0.55 8.77 -13.54
C ASN A 227 1.66 7.75 -13.28
N LEU A 228 2.08 7.00 -14.29
CA LEU A 228 3.25 6.11 -14.27
C LEU A 228 4.44 6.68 -15.06
N SER A 229 4.55 8.02 -15.17
CA SER A 229 5.69 8.63 -15.86
C SER A 229 7.00 8.16 -15.23
N GLU A 230 7.97 7.80 -16.06
CA GLU A 230 9.31 7.34 -15.64
C GLU A 230 9.31 6.08 -14.75
N ALA A 231 8.18 5.38 -14.61
CA ALA A 231 8.09 4.13 -13.86
C ALA A 231 8.81 2.98 -14.59
N GLU A 232 9.25 1.99 -13.81
CA GLU A 232 9.86 0.75 -14.31
C GLU A 232 8.85 -0.39 -14.23
N LEU A 233 8.49 -0.99 -15.36
CA LEU A 233 7.52 -2.08 -15.50
C LEU A 233 8.11 -3.25 -16.31
N ILE A 234 9.42 -3.48 -16.19
CA ILE A 234 10.11 -4.52 -16.96
C ILE A 234 9.55 -5.89 -16.57
N GLY A 235 9.01 -6.63 -17.55
CA GLY A 235 8.40 -7.94 -17.32
C GLY A 235 7.15 -7.93 -16.44
N ALA A 236 6.53 -6.76 -16.19
CA ALA A 236 5.28 -6.70 -15.45
C ALA A 236 4.12 -7.30 -16.25
N ASN A 237 3.14 -7.88 -15.56
CA ASN A 237 1.95 -8.43 -16.17
C ASN A 237 0.77 -7.48 -16.00
N LEU A 238 0.36 -6.80 -17.06
CA LEU A 238 -0.81 -5.92 -17.15
C LEU A 238 -1.91 -6.54 -18.06
N HIS A 239 -1.96 -7.87 -18.17
CA HIS A 239 -3.02 -8.55 -18.92
C HIS A 239 -4.41 -8.11 -18.45
N GLY A 240 -5.25 -7.68 -19.39
CA GLY A 240 -6.60 -7.19 -19.10
C GLY A 240 -6.68 -5.89 -18.28
N ALA A 241 -5.55 -5.21 -18.02
CA ALA A 241 -5.55 -3.98 -17.24
C ALA A 241 -6.39 -2.88 -17.91
N ILE A 242 -7.08 -2.07 -17.09
CA ILE A 242 -7.95 -0.99 -17.55
C ILE A 242 -7.31 0.34 -17.17
N MET A 243 -6.72 1.02 -18.14
CA MET A 243 -5.91 2.22 -17.89
C MET A 243 -6.13 3.33 -18.95
N PRO A 244 -7.39 3.71 -19.22
CA PRO A 244 -7.67 4.83 -20.10
C PRO A 244 -7.12 6.11 -19.49
N GLU A 245 -6.59 6.99 -20.35
CA GLU A 245 -6.05 8.30 -19.97
C GLU A 245 -4.88 8.22 -18.95
N ALA A 246 -4.27 7.05 -18.78
CA ALA A 246 -3.05 6.91 -17.98
C ALA A 246 -1.84 7.58 -18.68
N ILE A 247 -0.91 8.08 -17.86
CA ILE A 247 0.29 8.76 -18.33
C ILE A 247 1.49 7.86 -18.08
N LEU A 248 2.17 7.40 -19.13
CA LEU A 248 3.34 6.50 -19.09
C LEU A 248 4.53 7.10 -19.83
N ILE A 249 4.67 8.42 -19.77
CA ILE A 249 5.73 9.15 -20.45
C ILE A 249 7.10 8.64 -19.95
N LYS A 250 7.97 8.22 -20.87
CA LYS A 250 9.29 7.63 -20.59
C LYS A 250 9.28 6.39 -19.67
N ALA A 251 8.15 5.70 -19.53
CA ALA A 251 8.10 4.47 -18.75
C ALA A 251 8.98 3.38 -19.40
N LYS A 252 9.67 2.57 -18.57
CA LYS A 252 10.45 1.42 -19.03
C LYS A 252 9.56 0.18 -18.97
N MET A 253 9.13 -0.33 -20.12
CA MET A 253 8.10 -1.37 -20.22
C MET A 253 8.57 -2.55 -21.09
N ASN A 254 9.86 -2.85 -21.05
CA ASN A 254 10.44 -3.98 -21.80
C ASN A 254 9.78 -5.29 -21.37
N ARG A 255 9.35 -6.11 -22.35
CA ARG A 255 8.73 -7.42 -22.10
C ARG A 255 7.48 -7.38 -21.21
N VAL A 256 6.82 -6.23 -21.13
CA VAL A 256 5.54 -6.11 -20.42
C VAL A 256 4.46 -6.92 -21.15
N ASP A 257 3.56 -7.55 -20.39
CA ASP A 257 2.34 -8.13 -20.96
C ASP A 257 1.20 -7.14 -20.82
N LEU A 258 0.71 -6.61 -21.93
CA LEU A 258 -0.44 -5.72 -22.08
C LEU A 258 -1.55 -6.38 -22.90
N SER A 259 -1.52 -7.71 -23.06
CA SER A 259 -2.55 -8.40 -23.83
C SER A 259 -3.94 -8.11 -23.26
N PHE A 260 -4.92 -7.88 -24.14
CA PHE A 260 -6.29 -7.51 -23.80
C PHE A 260 -6.44 -6.22 -22.95
N ALA A 261 -5.38 -5.43 -22.78
CA ALA A 261 -5.44 -4.21 -21.99
C ALA A 261 -6.26 -3.11 -22.69
N ARG A 262 -6.94 -2.30 -21.88
CA ARG A 262 -7.73 -1.14 -22.34
C ARG A 262 -6.94 0.14 -22.08
N LEU A 263 -6.37 0.70 -23.13
CA LEU A 263 -5.38 1.78 -23.15
C LEU A 263 -5.89 3.02 -23.93
N SER A 264 -7.20 3.23 -24.04
CA SER A 264 -7.73 4.35 -24.82
C SER A 264 -7.24 5.68 -24.27
N LYS A 265 -6.75 6.56 -25.15
CA LYS A 265 -6.17 7.88 -24.79
C LYS A 265 -4.96 7.82 -23.86
N VAL A 266 -4.28 6.68 -23.77
CA VAL A 266 -3.05 6.57 -22.99
C VAL A 266 -1.94 7.44 -23.60
N ASN A 267 -1.08 8.04 -22.78
CA ASN A 267 0.12 8.70 -23.24
C ASN A 267 1.35 7.83 -22.98
N LEU A 268 1.88 7.22 -24.03
CA LEU A 268 3.07 6.38 -24.03
C LEU A 268 4.31 7.10 -24.58
N SER A 269 4.27 8.44 -24.70
CA SER A 269 5.36 9.19 -25.32
C SER A 269 6.72 8.84 -24.73
N ARG A 270 7.68 8.48 -25.60
CA ARG A 270 9.05 8.07 -25.23
C ARG A 270 9.14 6.82 -24.34
N ALA A 271 8.06 6.05 -24.20
CA ALA A 271 8.09 4.78 -23.47
C ALA A 271 8.89 3.72 -24.25
N ASN A 272 9.45 2.76 -23.51
CA ASN A 272 10.18 1.63 -24.08
C ASN A 272 9.35 0.35 -23.94
N LEU A 273 8.74 -0.10 -25.02
CA LEU A 273 7.89 -1.29 -25.14
C LEU A 273 8.56 -2.39 -25.97
N ARG A 274 9.90 -2.46 -26.00
CA ARG A 274 10.59 -3.53 -26.75
C ARG A 274 10.19 -4.89 -26.25
N GLU A 275 9.91 -5.81 -27.18
CA GLU A 275 9.49 -7.18 -26.90
C GLU A 275 8.21 -7.28 -26.04
N ALA A 276 7.41 -6.21 -25.96
CA ALA A 276 6.16 -6.20 -25.23
C ALA A 276 5.08 -7.01 -25.96
N ASN A 277 4.18 -7.62 -25.21
CA ASN A 277 2.98 -8.27 -25.75
C ASN A 277 1.79 -7.31 -25.65
N LEU A 278 1.24 -6.86 -26.77
CA LEU A 278 0.06 -6.00 -26.85
C LEU A 278 -1.08 -6.69 -27.63
N THR A 279 -1.08 -8.02 -27.69
CA THR A 279 -2.10 -8.79 -28.41
C THR A 279 -3.50 -8.39 -27.97
N GLU A 280 -4.37 -8.05 -28.92
CA GLU A 280 -5.75 -7.62 -28.67
C GLU A 280 -5.91 -6.40 -27.74
N ALA A 281 -4.84 -5.62 -27.54
CA ALA A 281 -4.92 -4.39 -26.74
C ALA A 281 -5.65 -3.27 -27.50
N ASN A 282 -6.37 -2.43 -26.75
CA ASN A 282 -7.11 -1.29 -27.31
C ASN A 282 -6.40 0.02 -27.01
N LEU A 283 -5.75 0.61 -28.03
CA LEU A 283 -5.02 1.87 -27.99
C LEU A 283 -5.72 2.98 -28.80
N ILE A 284 -7.05 2.98 -28.86
CA ILE A 284 -7.82 4.05 -29.54
C ILE A 284 -7.42 5.42 -28.97
N ASP A 285 -7.12 6.38 -29.85
CA ASP A 285 -6.71 7.75 -29.49
C ASP A 285 -5.42 7.83 -28.62
N ALA A 286 -4.61 6.77 -28.55
CA ALA A 286 -3.38 6.78 -27.78
C ALA A 286 -2.28 7.65 -28.41
N CYS A 287 -1.42 8.26 -27.60
CA CYS A 287 -0.22 8.97 -28.08
C CYS A 287 1.01 8.07 -27.88
N LEU A 288 1.64 7.67 -28.99
CA LEU A 288 2.83 6.82 -29.01
C LEU A 288 4.05 7.56 -29.59
N ALA A 289 4.10 8.89 -29.49
CA ALA A 289 5.21 9.68 -30.01
C ALA A 289 6.58 9.21 -29.44
N MET A 290 7.53 8.90 -30.32
CA MET A 290 8.87 8.41 -29.96
C MET A 290 8.88 7.14 -29.09
N THR A 291 7.83 6.31 -29.15
CA THR A 291 7.75 5.05 -28.41
C THR A 291 8.58 3.98 -29.11
N ASP A 292 9.37 3.20 -28.37
CA ASP A 292 10.10 2.06 -28.92
C ASP A 292 9.25 0.78 -28.82
N LEU A 293 8.73 0.31 -29.96
CA LEU A 293 7.97 -0.94 -30.10
C LEU A 293 8.79 -2.02 -30.83
N THR A 294 10.13 -1.94 -30.81
CA THR A 294 10.98 -2.93 -31.49
C THR A 294 10.63 -4.35 -31.02
N ASN A 295 10.35 -5.24 -31.98
CA ASN A 295 9.95 -6.64 -31.73
C ASN A 295 8.71 -6.82 -30.83
N ALA A 296 7.86 -5.80 -30.68
CA ALA A 296 6.62 -5.93 -29.93
C ALA A 296 5.58 -6.77 -30.71
N ASN A 297 4.77 -7.53 -30.00
CA ASN A 297 3.64 -8.23 -30.58
C ASN A 297 2.39 -7.35 -30.52
N LEU A 298 1.95 -6.85 -31.67
CA LEU A 298 0.78 -5.99 -31.86
C LEU A 298 -0.35 -6.73 -32.60
N THR A 299 -0.39 -8.06 -32.53
CA THR A 299 -1.42 -8.87 -33.18
C THR A 299 -2.82 -8.43 -32.73
N GLN A 300 -3.72 -8.15 -33.67
CA GLN A 300 -5.10 -7.72 -33.40
C GLN A 300 -5.19 -6.48 -32.49
N VAL A 301 -4.15 -5.66 -32.41
CA VAL A 301 -4.18 -4.41 -31.65
C VAL A 301 -5.13 -3.41 -32.34
N ASN A 302 -5.83 -2.60 -31.56
CA ASN A 302 -6.62 -1.50 -32.10
C ASN A 302 -5.92 -0.16 -31.89
N LEU A 303 -5.35 0.40 -32.96
CA LEU A 303 -4.65 1.69 -32.98
C LEU A 303 -5.48 2.79 -33.65
N LEU A 304 -6.80 2.63 -33.80
CA LEU A 304 -7.64 3.62 -34.47
C LEU A 304 -7.44 5.03 -33.87
N ARG A 305 -7.08 6.00 -34.72
CA ARG A 305 -6.73 7.38 -34.37
C ARG A 305 -5.54 7.55 -33.40
N ALA A 306 -4.74 6.51 -33.16
CA ALA A 306 -3.53 6.61 -32.36
C ALA A 306 -2.43 7.38 -33.11
N GLU A 307 -1.64 8.17 -32.40
CA GLU A 307 -0.47 8.84 -32.94
C GLU A 307 0.75 7.92 -32.88
N ILE A 308 1.11 7.32 -34.03
CA ILE A 308 2.28 6.41 -34.14
C ILE A 308 3.37 6.93 -35.09
N SER A 309 3.26 8.18 -35.57
CA SER A 309 4.11 8.74 -36.64
C SER A 309 5.61 8.71 -36.37
N THR A 310 6.00 8.73 -35.09
CA THR A 310 7.39 8.71 -34.64
C THR A 310 7.72 7.47 -33.79
N ALA A 311 6.82 6.48 -33.75
CA ALA A 311 7.07 5.22 -33.05
C ALA A 311 8.04 4.34 -33.85
N ASN A 312 8.94 3.67 -33.15
CA ASN A 312 9.83 2.69 -33.76
C ASN A 312 9.16 1.32 -33.79
N LEU A 313 8.78 0.84 -34.97
CA LEU A 313 8.07 -0.42 -35.21
C LEU A 313 8.96 -1.53 -35.79
N ILE A 314 10.29 -1.40 -35.73
CA ILE A 314 11.20 -2.40 -36.32
C ILE A 314 10.92 -3.80 -35.74
N GLY A 315 10.57 -4.75 -36.60
CA GLY A 315 10.30 -6.13 -36.21
C GLY A 315 8.99 -6.34 -35.42
N ALA A 316 8.15 -5.31 -35.28
CA ALA A 316 6.86 -5.46 -34.61
C ALA A 316 5.90 -6.32 -35.45
N ASN A 317 5.14 -7.20 -34.81
CA ASN A 317 4.14 -8.03 -35.47
C ASN A 317 2.78 -7.33 -35.48
N LEU A 318 2.31 -6.90 -36.65
CA LEU A 318 1.06 -6.14 -36.83
C LEU A 318 -0.09 -6.98 -37.42
N TYR A 319 -0.01 -8.31 -37.37
CA TYR A 319 -1.02 -9.20 -37.95
C TYR A 319 -2.44 -8.87 -37.44
N GLU A 320 -3.35 -8.53 -38.35
CA GLU A 320 -4.74 -8.13 -38.08
C GLU A 320 -4.89 -6.89 -37.19
N ALA A 321 -3.86 -6.05 -37.11
CA ALA A 321 -3.92 -4.78 -36.39
C ALA A 321 -4.83 -3.78 -37.11
N VAL A 322 -5.69 -3.08 -36.36
CA VAL A 322 -6.41 -1.90 -36.86
C VAL A 322 -5.50 -0.69 -36.76
N MET A 323 -5.11 -0.14 -37.90
CA MET A 323 -4.18 0.99 -38.01
C MET A 323 -4.87 2.34 -37.71
N PRO A 324 -4.11 3.43 -37.52
CA PRO A 324 -4.68 4.74 -37.17
C PRO A 324 -5.74 5.29 -38.10
N ASP A 325 -5.66 4.98 -39.41
CA ASP A 325 -6.62 5.37 -40.44
C ASP A 325 -7.84 4.42 -40.54
N GLY A 326 -7.87 3.36 -39.74
CA GLY A 326 -8.92 2.34 -39.71
C GLY A 326 -8.71 1.17 -40.66
N THR A 327 -7.60 1.12 -41.40
CA THR A 327 -7.23 -0.06 -42.21
C THR A 327 -6.82 -1.23 -41.32
N ILE A 328 -6.94 -2.47 -41.83
CA ILE A 328 -6.48 -3.68 -41.15
C ILE A 328 -5.26 -4.21 -41.91
N TYR A 329 -4.17 -4.48 -41.18
CA TYR A 329 -2.89 -4.95 -41.74
C TYR A 329 -2.77 -6.48 -41.73
#